data_AF-A0A6A5VWE8-F1
#
_entry.id   AF-A0A6A5VWE8-F1
#
_cell.length_a   1.000
_cell.length_b   1.000
_cell.length_c   1.000
_cell.angle_alpha   90.00
_cell.angle_beta   90.00
_cell.angle_gamma   90.00
#
_symmetry.space_group_name_H-M   'P 1'
#
loop_
_entity.id
_entity.type
_entity.pdbx_description
1 polymer ?
#
loop_
_entity_poly.entity_id
_entity_poly.type
_entity_poly.pdbx_seq_one_letter_code
_entity_poly.pdbx_strand_id
1 'polypeptide(L)'
;MSGHNHHSSLADRLIEIRRKARDGDEYARVQYFNLQLQPAPHDRMDCKENAWRTTNESPTWPLHPLHPADEYCTKLYTFTQDRQEVPLTVQVAAFPQTAQPSEDNIYMKIPVSQRWKPIKEWPLTIRAPKFKHKLTTFKEHRTWWYRNGRTFAFAALPEDIRRIIFLYAIGPEIYPMPKMTKYGTPVTRWQSEIVFGKGHQKLPRQKDSTVTVLHPNLSVLMLNKAYREEALKAGWEASKKQFRYATTFIEVIESRVGAAAKYNCLAKIQLDLSERD
;
A
#
# COMPACT_ATOMS: atom_id res chain seq x y z
N MET A 1 48.14 10.22 7.51
CA MET A 1 46.98 11.08 7.81
C MET A 1 45.82 10.19 8.23
N SER A 2 45.59 10.03 9.52
CA SER A 2 44.51 9.20 10.06
C SER A 2 43.19 10.00 10.07
N GLY A 3 42.36 9.80 9.05
CA GLY A 3 41.01 10.36 9.01
C GLY A 3 40.09 9.60 9.96
N HIS A 4 39.95 10.08 11.19
CA HIS A 4 38.91 9.58 12.11
C HIS A 4 37.56 10.18 11.68
N ASN A 5 36.74 9.39 11.01
CA ASN A 5 35.34 9.72 10.79
C ASN A 5 34.59 9.61 12.12
N HIS A 6 34.49 10.73 12.84
CA HIS A 6 33.52 10.88 13.92
C HIS A 6 32.12 10.95 13.30
N HIS A 7 31.52 9.78 13.08
CA HIS A 7 30.09 9.72 12.81
C HIS A 7 29.35 10.07 14.09
N SER A 8 28.78 11.28 14.13
CA SER A 8 27.83 11.69 15.16
C SER A 8 26.72 10.65 15.29
N SER A 9 26.18 10.45 16.49
CA SER A 9 25.16 9.43 16.71
C SER A 9 23.95 9.67 15.79
N LEU A 10 23.18 8.61 15.51
CA LEU A 10 21.97 8.71 14.70
C LEU A 10 21.01 9.79 15.24
N ALA A 11 20.98 9.98 16.56
CA ALA A 11 20.19 11.01 17.23
C ALA A 11 20.65 12.41 16.81
N ASP A 12 21.96 12.67 16.82
CA ASP A 12 22.54 13.95 16.41
C ASP A 12 22.25 14.25 14.94
N ARG A 13 22.30 13.22 14.08
CA ARG A 13 21.99 13.37 12.66
C ARG A 13 20.51 13.65 12.40
N LEU A 14 19.61 13.09 13.21
CA LEU A 14 18.17 13.39 13.14
C LEU A 14 17.85 14.79 13.64
N ILE A 15 18.55 15.26 14.68
CA ILE A 15 18.45 16.65 15.17
C ILE A 15 18.93 17.62 14.08
N GLU A 16 20.04 17.30 13.41
CA GLU A 16 20.61 18.11 12.33
C GLU A 16 19.69 18.17 11.10
N ILE A 17 19.07 17.06 10.69
CA ILE A 17 18.09 17.01 9.59
C ILE A 17 16.84 17.85 9.95
N ARG A 18 16.35 17.75 11.19
CA ARG A 18 15.21 18.56 11.67
C ARG A 18 15.51 20.06 11.71
N ARG A 19 16.74 20.42 12.07
CA ARG A 19 17.21 21.81 12.07
C ARG A 19 17.25 22.35 10.64
N LYS A 20 17.96 21.66 9.74
CA LYS A 20 18.08 22.05 8.32
C LYS A 20 16.73 22.14 7.59
N ALA A 21 15.81 21.22 7.87
CA ALA A 21 14.47 21.27 7.27
C ALA A 21 13.65 22.50 7.72
N ARG A 22 13.84 22.98 8.97
CA ARG A 22 13.24 24.22 9.47
C ARG A 22 13.87 25.46 8.84
N ASP A 23 15.17 25.40 8.60
CA ASP A 23 15.94 26.48 7.95
C ASP A 23 15.70 26.56 6.43
N GLY A 24 14.80 25.72 5.88
CA GLY A 24 14.35 25.79 4.50
C GLY A 24 15.13 24.91 3.52
N ASP A 25 16.04 24.05 4.00
CA ASP A 25 16.75 23.10 3.15
C ASP A 25 15.78 22.04 2.58
N GLU A 26 15.61 22.07 1.26
CA GLU A 26 14.65 21.24 0.54
C GLU A 26 15.01 19.75 0.60
N TYR A 27 16.31 19.42 0.60
CA TYR A 27 16.77 18.05 0.71
C TYR A 27 16.55 17.49 2.11
N ALA A 28 16.80 18.31 3.14
CA ALA A 28 16.48 17.98 4.52
C ALA A 28 14.96 17.87 4.75
N ARG A 29 14.14 18.68 4.07
CA ARG A 29 12.67 18.57 4.10
C ARG A 29 12.17 17.25 3.52
N VAL A 30 12.70 16.83 2.38
CA VAL A 30 12.35 15.53 1.78
C VAL A 30 12.78 14.38 2.70
N GLN A 31 13.97 14.44 3.29
CA GLN A 31 14.42 13.44 4.25
C GLN A 31 13.57 13.42 5.52
N TYR A 32 13.22 14.59 6.07
CA TYR A 32 12.36 14.71 7.25
C TYR A 32 10.94 14.19 6.98
N PHE A 33 10.36 14.52 5.83
CA PHE A 33 9.03 14.05 5.42
C PHE A 33 9.00 12.53 5.29
N ASN A 34 10.01 11.93 4.65
CA ASN A 34 10.13 10.47 4.54
C ASN A 34 10.30 9.77 5.91
N LEU A 35 10.96 10.43 6.87
CA LEU A 35 11.11 9.93 8.24
C LEU A 35 9.80 10.02 9.05
N GLN A 36 8.92 11.00 8.75
CA GLN A 36 7.59 11.10 9.36
C GLN A 36 6.58 10.09 8.80
N LEU A 37 6.85 9.50 7.63
CA LEU A 37 5.99 8.49 7.01
C LEU A 37 6.26 7.06 7.49
N GLN A 38 7.05 6.87 8.56
CA GLN A 38 7.16 5.56 9.18
C GLN A 38 5.85 5.21 9.92
N PRO A 39 5.31 4.00 9.73
CA PRO A 39 4.11 3.58 10.43
C PRO A 39 4.37 3.52 11.95
N ALA A 40 3.48 4.14 12.72
CA ALA A 40 3.44 3.99 14.17
C ALA A 40 3.19 2.52 14.55
N PRO A 41 3.68 2.05 15.71
CA PRO A 41 3.41 0.70 16.16
C PRO A 41 1.91 0.50 16.32
N HIS A 42 1.43 -0.62 15.81
CA HIS A 42 0.04 -1.04 15.87
C HIS A 42 -0.41 -1.23 17.31
N ASP A 43 -1.08 -0.24 17.87
CA ASP A 43 -2.16 -0.47 18.82
C ASP A 43 -3.14 0.71 18.82
N ARG A 44 -4.44 0.37 18.73
CA ARG A 44 -5.63 1.23 18.50
C ARG A 44 -5.79 1.78 17.08
N MET A 45 -6.63 1.08 16.31
CA MET A 45 -7.30 1.65 15.15
C MET A 45 -8.56 2.38 15.62
N ASP A 46 -8.53 3.70 15.57
CA ASP A 46 -9.73 4.52 15.61
C ASP A 46 -10.43 4.43 14.24
N CYS A 47 -11.70 4.03 14.23
CA CYS A 47 -12.51 4.03 13.01
C CYS A 47 -12.75 5.50 12.60
N LYS A 48 -12.31 5.89 11.39
CA LYS A 48 -12.71 7.19 10.83
C LYS A 48 -14.00 7.00 10.05
N GLU A 49 -14.99 7.83 10.35
CA GLU A 49 -16.24 7.91 9.60
C GLU A 49 -16.25 9.23 8.83
N ASN A 50 -16.46 9.14 7.52
CA ASN A 50 -16.60 10.31 6.65
C ASN A 50 -18.03 10.33 6.10
N ALA A 51 -18.64 11.51 6.09
CA ALA A 51 -19.95 11.74 5.48
C ALA A 51 -19.83 12.82 4.41
N TRP A 52 -20.39 12.56 3.24
CA TRP A 52 -20.52 13.58 2.19
C TRP A 52 -21.94 13.61 1.65
N ARG A 53 -22.24 14.75 1.05
CA ARG A 53 -23.52 15.02 0.43
C ARG A 53 -23.54 14.44 -0.98
N THR A 54 -24.62 13.75 -1.33
CA THR A 54 -24.75 13.07 -2.64
C THR A 54 -25.56 13.89 -3.65
N THR A 55 -26.45 14.78 -3.20
CA THR A 55 -27.27 15.64 -4.06
C THR A 55 -26.87 17.12 -3.98
N ASN A 56 -26.98 17.85 -5.10
CA ASN A 56 -26.66 19.29 -5.20
C ASN A 56 -27.79 20.24 -4.78
N GLU A 57 -28.78 19.77 -4.02
CA GLU A 57 -29.97 20.58 -3.66
C GLU A 57 -29.61 21.78 -2.74
N SER A 58 -30.56 22.66 -2.42
CA SER A 58 -30.36 23.73 -1.43
C SER A 58 -30.07 23.17 -0.02
N PRO A 59 -29.46 23.93 0.92
CA PRO A 59 -29.27 23.53 2.32
C PRO A 59 -30.57 23.00 2.96
N THR A 60 -30.46 21.99 3.84
CA THR A 60 -31.61 21.37 4.54
C THR A 60 -32.10 22.27 5.66
N TRP A 61 -31.26 23.24 6.02
CA TRP A 61 -31.47 24.24 7.02
C TRP A 61 -30.81 25.56 6.56
N PRO A 62 -31.43 26.72 6.82
CA PRO A 62 -32.78 26.88 7.34
C PRO A 62 -33.85 26.38 6.34
N LEU A 63 -35.02 25.97 6.84
CA LEU A 63 -36.15 25.60 5.99
C LEU A 63 -36.55 26.81 5.14
N HIS A 64 -36.74 26.61 3.84
CA HIS A 64 -37.23 27.68 2.98
C HIS A 64 -38.68 27.99 3.36
N PRO A 65 -39.06 29.26 3.61
CA PRO A 65 -40.39 29.63 4.09
C PRO A 65 -41.54 29.36 3.10
N LEU A 66 -41.23 28.86 1.90
CA LEU A 66 -42.20 28.58 0.84
C LEU A 66 -42.49 27.07 0.69
N HIS A 67 -41.81 26.19 1.44
CA HIS A 67 -42.14 24.78 1.40
C HIS A 67 -43.37 24.49 2.29
N PRO A 68 -44.37 23.73 1.80
CA PRO A 68 -45.50 23.29 2.61
C PRO A 68 -45.01 22.58 3.88
N ALA A 69 -45.66 22.81 5.02
CA ALA A 69 -45.28 22.22 6.31
C ALA A 69 -45.25 20.68 6.31
N ASP A 70 -45.90 20.06 5.32
CA ASP A 70 -46.02 18.61 5.19
C ASP A 70 -44.94 17.97 4.29
N GLU A 71 -44.13 18.77 3.59
CA GLU A 71 -43.03 18.26 2.75
C GLU A 71 -41.68 18.44 3.46
N TYR A 72 -41.21 17.37 4.11
CA TYR A 72 -39.88 17.33 4.69
C TYR A 72 -38.80 17.36 3.60
N CYS A 73 -37.88 18.34 3.65
CA CYS A 73 -36.72 18.35 2.79
C CYS A 73 -35.80 17.16 3.12
N THR A 74 -35.88 16.10 2.31
CA THR A 74 -34.97 14.95 2.40
C THR A 74 -33.75 15.16 1.50
N LYS A 75 -32.58 14.71 1.95
CA LYS A 75 -31.35 14.72 1.17
C LYS A 75 -30.64 13.39 1.23
N LEU A 76 -29.91 13.06 0.18
CA LEU A 76 -29.05 11.89 0.19
C LEU A 76 -27.68 12.25 0.76
N TYR A 77 -27.29 11.50 1.79
CA TYR A 77 -25.94 11.50 2.33
C TYR A 77 -25.34 10.12 2.13
N THR A 78 -24.08 10.10 1.76
CA THR A 78 -23.31 8.89 1.60
C THR A 78 -22.29 8.82 2.74
N PHE A 79 -22.42 7.78 3.56
CA PHE A 79 -21.54 7.49 4.69
C PHE A 79 -20.53 6.42 4.27
N THR A 80 -19.26 6.67 4.52
CA THR A 80 -18.24 5.62 4.51
C THR A 80 -17.71 5.38 5.90
N GLN A 81 -17.68 4.10 6.24
CA GLN A 81 -16.91 3.59 7.34
C GLN A 81 -15.65 2.91 6.78
N ASP A 82 -14.53 3.05 7.48
CA ASP A 82 -13.32 2.28 7.16
C ASP A 82 -13.67 0.79 7.05
N ARG A 83 -13.31 0.17 5.91
CA ARG A 83 -13.60 -1.23 5.54
C ARG A 83 -15.03 -1.54 5.10
N GLN A 84 -15.90 -0.53 4.89
CA GLN A 84 -17.21 -0.72 4.28
C GLN A 84 -17.10 -0.69 2.74
N GLU A 85 -17.48 -1.79 2.08
CA GLU A 85 -17.28 -2.01 0.63
C GLU A 85 -18.20 -1.18 -0.27
N VAL A 86 -19.40 -0.88 0.22
CA VAL A 86 -20.36 -0.03 -0.47
C VAL A 86 -20.73 1.08 0.49
N PRO A 87 -20.44 2.35 0.13
CA PRO A 87 -20.77 3.45 0.99
C PRO A 87 -22.29 3.52 1.15
N LEU A 88 -22.76 3.67 2.38
CA LEU A 88 -24.19 3.65 2.65
C LEU A 88 -24.78 4.99 2.26
N THR A 89 -25.59 5.02 1.20
CA THR A 89 -26.36 6.21 0.82
C THR A 89 -27.74 6.14 1.44
N VAL A 90 -28.09 7.12 2.24
CA VAL A 90 -29.35 7.20 3.00
C VAL A 90 -30.00 8.55 2.84
N GLN A 91 -31.32 8.58 2.96
CA GLN A 91 -32.07 9.82 3.07
C GLN A 91 -31.94 10.36 4.50
N VAL A 92 -31.57 11.62 4.63
CA VAL A 92 -31.51 12.37 5.89
C VAL A 92 -32.49 13.53 5.80
N ALA A 93 -33.28 13.71 6.85
CA ALA A 93 -34.24 14.81 6.98
C ALA A 93 -34.09 15.45 8.35
N ALA A 94 -34.28 16.77 8.41
CA ALA A 94 -34.47 17.48 9.66
C ALA A 94 -35.97 17.60 9.91
N PHE A 95 -36.46 17.09 11.04
CA PHE A 95 -37.89 17.18 11.38
C PHE A 95 -38.16 18.50 12.10
N PRO A 96 -39.18 19.27 11.66
CA PRO A 96 -39.47 20.59 12.22
C PRO A 96 -40.19 20.43 13.54
N GLN A 97 -39.56 20.87 14.63
CA GLN A 97 -40.27 21.26 15.85
C GLN A 97 -39.51 22.29 16.70
N THR A 98 -38.24 22.58 16.41
CA THR A 98 -37.49 23.63 17.11
C THR A 98 -36.70 24.49 16.14
N ALA A 99 -36.53 25.76 16.48
CA ALA A 99 -35.82 26.76 15.68
C ALA A 99 -34.29 26.53 15.56
N GLN A 100 -33.76 25.46 16.15
CA GLN A 100 -32.34 25.12 16.09
C GLN A 100 -32.16 23.64 15.75
N PRO A 101 -31.31 23.29 14.77
CA PRO A 101 -30.99 21.91 14.46
C PRO A 101 -30.24 21.30 15.64
N SER A 102 -30.89 20.40 16.37
CA SER A 102 -30.24 19.54 17.36
C SER A 102 -30.05 18.14 16.78
N GLU A 103 -29.13 17.37 17.35
CA GLU A 103 -28.91 15.96 17.01
C GLU A 103 -30.19 15.11 17.18
N ASP A 104 -31.11 15.56 18.04
CA ASP A 104 -32.40 14.93 18.30
C ASP A 104 -33.40 15.11 17.16
N ASN A 105 -33.20 16.11 16.31
CA ASN A 105 -34.13 16.48 15.26
C ASN A 105 -33.67 16.06 13.85
N ILE A 106 -32.51 15.42 13.74
CA ILE A 106 -31.98 14.88 12.48
C ILE A 106 -32.28 13.38 12.44
N TYR A 107 -33.01 12.98 11.41
CA TYR A 107 -33.41 11.60 11.21
C TYR A 107 -32.84 11.05 9.91
N MET A 108 -32.53 9.76 9.94
CA MET A 108 -32.06 8.99 8.80
C MET A 108 -33.07 7.89 8.46
N LYS A 109 -33.42 7.76 7.18
CA LYS A 109 -34.27 6.68 6.69
C LYS A 109 -33.42 5.44 6.42
N ILE A 110 -33.64 4.38 7.20
CA ILE A 110 -32.91 3.12 7.02
C ILE A 110 -33.45 2.41 5.77
N PRO A 111 -32.63 2.14 4.73
CA PRO A 111 -33.12 1.60 3.46
C PRO A 111 -33.87 0.27 3.58
N VAL A 112 -33.44 -0.61 4.49
CA VAL A 112 -34.04 -1.95 4.64
C VAL A 112 -35.40 -1.89 5.35
N SER A 113 -35.54 -1.09 6.40
CA SER A 113 -36.78 -1.02 7.17
C SER A 113 -37.73 0.08 6.69
N GLN A 114 -37.25 1.01 5.86
CA GLN A 114 -37.94 2.23 5.45
C GLN A 114 -38.41 3.10 6.63
N ARG A 115 -37.88 2.87 7.84
CA ARG A 115 -38.19 3.62 9.04
C ARG A 115 -37.19 4.75 9.25
N TRP A 116 -37.69 5.89 9.70
CA TRP A 116 -36.87 6.99 10.19
C TRP A 116 -36.33 6.65 11.58
N LYS A 117 -35.03 6.88 11.78
CA LYS A 117 -34.38 6.78 13.09
C LYS A 117 -33.59 8.06 13.39
N PRO A 118 -33.51 8.50 14.65
CA PRO A 118 -32.61 9.58 15.04
C PRO A 118 -31.17 9.27 14.64
N ILE A 119 -30.46 10.25 14.10
CA ILE A 119 -29.08 10.05 13.61
C ILE A 119 -28.15 9.60 14.74
N LYS A 120 -28.35 10.06 15.98
CA LYS A 120 -27.57 9.64 17.16
C LYS A 120 -27.71 8.15 17.50
N GLU A 121 -28.86 7.54 17.17
CA GLU A 121 -29.12 6.13 17.43
C GLU A 121 -28.59 5.22 16.32
N TRP A 122 -28.39 5.77 15.11
CA TRP A 122 -28.00 4.99 13.95
C TRP A 122 -26.60 4.37 14.05
N PRO A 123 -25.53 5.07 14.48
CA PRO A 123 -24.19 4.49 14.65
C PRO A 123 -24.19 3.25 15.55
N LEU A 124 -25.04 3.25 16.59
CA LEU A 124 -25.19 2.12 17.52
C LEU A 124 -25.81 0.88 16.87
N THR A 125 -26.48 1.05 15.72
CA THR A 125 -27.09 -0.05 14.97
C THR A 125 -26.16 -0.69 13.94
N ILE A 126 -25.04 -0.04 13.61
CA ILE A 126 -24.03 -0.57 12.70
C ILE A 126 -23.29 -1.69 13.44
N ARG A 127 -23.64 -2.95 13.15
CA ARG A 127 -22.93 -4.10 13.73
C ARG A 127 -21.48 -4.05 13.26
N ALA A 128 -20.54 -3.89 14.19
CA ALA A 128 -19.12 -4.12 13.90
C ALA A 128 -18.97 -5.48 13.21
N PRO A 129 -18.31 -5.56 12.04
CA PRO A 129 -18.22 -6.82 11.31
C PRO A 129 -17.50 -7.85 12.17
N LYS A 130 -18.26 -8.83 12.68
CA LYS A 130 -17.74 -9.96 13.44
C LYS A 130 -17.05 -10.92 12.48
N PHE A 131 -15.79 -10.66 12.15
CA PHE A 131 -14.97 -11.66 11.47
C PHE A 131 -14.66 -12.77 12.47
N LYS A 132 -15.44 -13.87 12.42
CA LYS A 132 -15.29 -15.02 13.32
C LYS A 132 -13.95 -15.74 13.16
N HIS A 133 -13.21 -15.47 12.08
CA HIS A 133 -11.87 -16.01 11.85
C HIS A 133 -10.97 -14.91 11.27
N LYS A 134 -9.68 -14.92 11.63
CA LYS A 134 -8.62 -14.20 10.93
C LYS A 134 -8.65 -14.68 9.48
N LEU A 135 -9.23 -13.89 8.58
CA LEU A 135 -9.16 -14.20 7.16
C LEU A 135 -7.69 -14.13 6.76
N THR A 136 -7.24 -15.06 5.93
CA THR A 136 -5.92 -14.93 5.31
C THR A 136 -5.98 -13.74 4.34
N THR A 137 -4.91 -12.96 4.23
CA THR A 137 -4.79 -11.80 3.33
C THR A 137 -5.27 -12.10 1.89
N PHE A 138 -5.06 -13.34 1.43
CA PHE A 138 -5.55 -13.80 0.12
C PHE A 138 -7.09 -13.94 0.03
N LYS A 139 -7.76 -14.45 1.07
CA LYS A 139 -9.23 -14.55 1.10
C LYS A 139 -9.88 -13.17 1.24
N GLU A 140 -9.24 -12.26 1.96
CA GLU A 140 -9.66 -10.86 2.06
C GLU A 140 -9.58 -10.18 0.69
N HIS A 141 -8.44 -10.29 0.00
CA HIS A 141 -8.27 -9.74 -1.35
C HIS A 141 -9.23 -10.34 -2.38
N ARG A 142 -9.45 -11.66 -2.35
CA ARG A 142 -10.39 -12.33 -3.28
C ARG A 142 -11.84 -11.91 -3.04
N THR A 143 -12.22 -11.76 -1.77
CA THR A 143 -13.54 -11.27 -1.39
C THR A 143 -13.72 -9.81 -1.82
N TRP A 144 -12.69 -8.98 -1.62
CA TRP A 144 -12.65 -7.59 -2.08
C TRP A 144 -12.76 -7.47 -3.62
N TRP A 145 -12.06 -8.32 -4.39
CA TRP A 145 -12.17 -8.35 -5.86
C TRP A 145 -13.55 -8.79 -6.35
N TYR A 146 -14.14 -9.81 -5.70
CA TYR A 146 -15.47 -10.30 -6.06
C TYR A 146 -16.55 -9.25 -5.80
N ARG A 147 -16.40 -8.45 -4.73
CA ARG A 147 -17.43 -7.52 -4.27
C ARG A 147 -17.34 -6.12 -4.91
N ASN A 148 -16.16 -5.68 -5.32
CA ASN A 148 -16.03 -4.39 -6.02
C ASN A 148 -16.47 -4.42 -7.48
N GLY A 149 -16.76 -5.60 -8.06
CA GLY A 149 -17.21 -5.76 -9.45
C GLY A 149 -16.24 -5.23 -10.52
N ARG A 150 -15.09 -4.67 -10.11
CA ARG A 150 -14.09 -4.06 -10.97
C ARG A 150 -12.91 -4.99 -11.05
N THR A 151 -12.98 -5.92 -12.00
CA THR A 151 -11.78 -6.23 -12.77
C THR A 151 -11.41 -4.94 -13.50
N PHE A 152 -10.61 -4.07 -12.86
CA PHE A 152 -10.04 -2.97 -13.63
C PHE A 152 -9.13 -3.62 -14.67
N ALA A 153 -9.33 -3.28 -15.93
CA ALA A 153 -8.49 -3.80 -17.00
C ALA A 153 -7.06 -3.34 -16.70
N PHE A 154 -6.23 -4.24 -16.17
CA PHE A 154 -4.87 -3.91 -15.78
C PHE A 154 -4.13 -3.29 -16.98
N ALA A 155 -4.43 -3.74 -18.20
CA ALA A 155 -3.95 -3.20 -19.47
C ALA A 155 -4.27 -1.72 -19.69
N ALA A 156 -5.42 -1.26 -19.20
CA ALA A 156 -5.92 0.10 -19.40
C ALA A 156 -5.32 1.10 -18.40
N LEU A 157 -4.61 0.63 -17.37
CA LEU A 157 -3.86 1.51 -16.48
C LEU A 157 -2.68 2.16 -17.21
N PRO A 158 -2.31 3.41 -16.93
CA PRO A 158 -1.06 3.98 -17.43
C PRO A 158 0.18 3.16 -17.05
N GLU A 159 1.22 3.14 -17.89
CA GLU A 159 2.46 2.37 -17.67
C GLU A 159 3.06 2.66 -16.29
N ASP A 160 3.09 3.93 -15.86
CA ASP A 160 3.66 4.34 -14.57
C ASP A 160 2.94 3.69 -13.39
N ILE A 161 1.60 3.58 -13.45
CA ILE A 161 0.81 2.93 -12.40
C ILE A 161 1.05 1.43 -12.40
N ARG A 162 1.10 0.80 -13.58
CA ARG A 162 1.43 -0.63 -13.69
C ARG A 162 2.82 -0.92 -13.14
N ARG A 163 3.80 -0.06 -13.43
CA ARG A 163 5.17 -0.13 -12.90
C ARG A 163 5.21 -0.10 -11.38
N ILE A 164 4.43 0.78 -10.73
CA ILE A 164 4.32 0.84 -9.27
C ILE A 164 3.74 -0.47 -8.72
N ILE A 165 2.69 -0.99 -9.35
CA ILE A 165 2.07 -2.27 -8.94
C ILE A 165 3.07 -3.42 -9.10
N PHE A 166 3.81 -3.47 -10.21
CA PHE A 166 4.85 -4.48 -10.43
C PHE A 166 5.97 -4.38 -9.40
N LEU A 167 6.44 -3.16 -9.07
CA LEU A 167 7.46 -2.97 -8.04
C LEU A 167 6.96 -3.41 -6.67
N TYR A 168 5.71 -3.09 -6.31
CA TYR A 168 5.11 -3.55 -5.07
C TYR A 168 4.97 -5.08 -5.02
N ALA A 169 4.56 -5.69 -6.13
CA ALA A 169 4.42 -7.14 -6.24
C ALA A 169 5.79 -7.87 -6.18
N ILE A 170 6.78 -7.40 -6.93
CA ILE A 170 8.15 -7.94 -6.93
C ILE A 170 8.82 -7.68 -5.58
N GLY A 171 8.53 -6.56 -4.93
CA GLY A 171 9.19 -6.12 -3.72
C GLY A 171 10.24 -5.02 -4.01
N PRO A 172 10.51 -4.17 -3.00
CA PRO A 172 11.43 -3.04 -3.13
C PRO A 172 12.89 -3.49 -3.31
N GLU A 173 13.21 -4.71 -2.89
CA GLU A 173 14.56 -5.27 -2.87
C GLU A 173 14.56 -6.63 -3.57
N ILE A 174 15.55 -6.84 -4.42
CA ILE A 174 15.80 -8.11 -5.11
C ILE A 174 17.21 -8.58 -4.77
N TYR A 175 17.43 -9.88 -4.89
CA TYR A 175 18.70 -10.53 -4.57
C TYR A 175 19.18 -11.25 -5.83
N PRO A 176 19.88 -10.55 -6.73
CA PRO A 176 20.34 -11.14 -7.97
C PRO A 176 21.17 -12.39 -7.70
N MET A 177 20.97 -13.42 -8.52
CA MET A 177 21.74 -14.66 -8.43
C MET A 177 22.04 -15.21 -9.83
N PRO A 178 23.12 -15.99 -9.97
CA PRO A 178 23.31 -16.84 -11.13
C PRO A 178 22.15 -17.83 -11.30
N LYS A 179 21.72 -18.04 -12.54
CA LYS A 179 20.72 -19.05 -12.88
C LYS A 179 21.30 -20.45 -12.64
N MET A 180 20.75 -21.11 -11.63
CA MET A 180 21.10 -22.49 -11.29
C MET A 180 20.47 -23.47 -12.28
N THR A 181 21.13 -24.60 -12.53
CA THR A 181 20.51 -25.74 -13.21
C THR A 181 19.45 -26.40 -12.33
N LYS A 182 18.67 -27.33 -12.89
CA LYS A 182 17.71 -28.15 -12.14
C LYS A 182 18.35 -28.90 -10.96
N TYR A 183 19.65 -29.17 -11.03
CA TYR A 183 20.41 -29.89 -10.00
C TYR A 183 21.04 -28.95 -8.96
N GLY A 184 20.76 -27.64 -9.00
CA GLY A 184 21.31 -26.68 -8.07
C GLY A 184 22.77 -26.33 -8.32
N THR A 185 23.40 -26.92 -9.34
CA THR A 185 24.75 -26.54 -9.78
C THR A 185 24.65 -25.37 -10.75
N PRO A 186 25.49 -24.33 -10.63
CA PRO A 186 25.58 -23.32 -11.66
C PRO A 186 26.10 -23.98 -12.95
N VAL A 187 25.45 -23.69 -14.08
CA VAL A 187 26.11 -23.88 -15.39
C VAL A 187 27.36 -23.02 -15.30
N THR A 188 28.56 -23.61 -15.49
CA THR A 188 29.89 -23.00 -15.34
C THR A 188 29.86 -21.48 -15.10
N ARG A 189 30.38 -20.95 -13.97
CA ARG A 189 30.16 -19.56 -13.50
C ARG A 189 29.91 -18.52 -14.61
N TRP A 190 30.78 -18.49 -15.62
CA TRP A 190 30.77 -17.62 -16.82
C TRP A 190 29.63 -17.80 -17.84
N GLN A 191 28.80 -18.82 -17.73
CA GLN A 191 27.72 -19.14 -18.67
C GLN A 191 26.33 -18.95 -18.06
N SER A 192 26.25 -18.88 -16.73
CA SER A 192 25.00 -18.66 -16.00
C SER A 192 24.44 -17.25 -16.26
N GLU A 193 23.15 -17.16 -16.57
CA GLU A 193 22.47 -15.87 -16.71
C GLU A 193 22.10 -15.31 -15.33
N ILE A 194 22.14 -13.99 -15.14
CA ILE A 194 21.61 -13.38 -13.89
C ILE A 194 20.08 -13.40 -13.86
N VAL A 195 19.51 -13.71 -12.69
CA VAL A 195 18.06 -13.67 -12.42
C VAL A 195 17.77 -12.86 -11.16
N PHE A 196 16.51 -12.47 -10.92
CA PHE A 196 16.10 -11.70 -9.71
C PHE A 196 16.37 -12.39 -8.36
N GLY A 197 16.77 -13.65 -8.39
CA GLY A 197 17.02 -14.49 -7.23
C GLY A 197 16.31 -15.82 -7.34
N LYS A 198 16.39 -16.62 -6.27
CA LYS A 198 15.53 -17.79 -6.10
C LYS A 198 14.11 -17.27 -5.84
N GLY A 199 13.19 -17.51 -6.77
CA GLY A 199 11.76 -17.25 -6.56
C GLY A 199 11.20 -18.08 -5.40
N HIS A 200 9.91 -18.42 -5.42
CA HIS A 200 9.29 -19.33 -4.44
C HIS A 200 9.89 -20.77 -4.37
N GLN A 201 11.08 -21.03 -4.93
CA GLN A 201 11.87 -22.16 -4.49
C GLN A 201 12.23 -21.93 -3.03
N LYS A 202 11.60 -22.73 -2.16
CA LYS A 202 11.90 -22.82 -0.73
C LYS A 202 13.40 -22.99 -0.57
N LEU A 203 14.13 -21.91 -0.36
CA LEU A 203 15.42 -22.00 0.29
C LEU A 203 15.16 -22.79 1.58
N PRO A 204 16.04 -23.73 1.96
CA PRO A 204 15.97 -24.32 3.29
C PRO A 204 15.88 -23.14 4.25
N ARG A 205 14.77 -23.07 5.00
CA ARG A 205 14.53 -22.02 5.99
C ARG A 205 15.80 -21.93 6.82
N GLN A 206 16.59 -20.88 6.62
CA GLN A 206 17.77 -20.64 7.42
C GLN A 206 17.20 -20.35 8.82
N LYS A 207 17.29 -21.33 9.72
CA LYS A 207 16.57 -21.33 11.00
C LYS A 207 16.97 -20.15 11.90
N ASP A 208 18.07 -19.48 11.57
CA ASP A 208 18.73 -18.51 12.45
C ASP A 208 18.66 -17.06 11.96
N SER A 209 18.05 -16.77 10.80
CA SER A 209 17.88 -15.37 10.39
C SER A 209 16.62 -14.79 11.03
N THR A 210 16.79 -13.99 12.09
CA THR A 210 15.70 -13.20 12.73
C THR A 210 15.04 -12.20 11.77
N VAL A 211 15.69 -11.90 10.63
CA VAL A 211 15.16 -11.05 9.58
C VAL A 211 14.38 -11.88 8.56
N THR A 212 13.05 -11.75 8.57
CA THR A 212 12.19 -12.36 7.53
C THR A 212 12.38 -11.58 6.23
N VAL A 213 13.26 -12.06 5.35
CA VAL A 213 13.43 -11.48 4.01
C VAL A 213 12.20 -11.84 3.17
N LEU A 214 11.41 -10.82 2.81
CA LEU A 214 10.29 -10.98 1.88
C LEU A 214 10.85 -11.37 0.52
N HIS A 215 10.60 -12.61 0.11
CA HIS A 215 11.04 -13.08 -1.20
C HIS A 215 10.23 -12.40 -2.29
N PRO A 216 10.86 -12.03 -3.42
CA PRO A 216 10.15 -11.38 -4.48
C PRO A 216 9.05 -12.29 -5.04
N ASN A 217 7.84 -11.76 -5.22
CA ASN A 217 6.74 -12.54 -5.79
C ASN A 217 6.92 -12.68 -7.30
N LEU A 218 7.71 -13.68 -7.71
CA LEU A 218 7.99 -13.93 -9.13
C LEU A 218 6.79 -14.47 -9.93
N SER A 219 5.64 -14.75 -9.29
CA SER A 219 4.43 -15.17 -10.03
C SER A 219 3.97 -14.12 -11.03
N VAL A 220 4.31 -12.84 -10.79
CA VAL A 220 4.01 -11.74 -11.72
C VAL A 220 4.76 -11.85 -13.05
N LEU A 221 5.88 -12.58 -13.09
CA LEU A 221 6.63 -12.86 -14.32
C LEU A 221 5.99 -13.96 -15.16
N MET A 222 5.00 -14.68 -14.62
CA MET A 222 4.24 -15.73 -15.31
C MET A 222 2.97 -15.19 -15.98
N LEU A 223 2.76 -13.88 -15.95
CA LEU A 223 1.70 -13.20 -16.69
C LEU A 223 1.99 -13.23 -18.22
N ASN A 224 1.13 -12.57 -19.01
CA ASN A 224 1.34 -12.47 -20.46
C ASN A 224 2.71 -11.81 -20.80
N LYS A 225 3.17 -11.99 -22.05
CA LYS A 225 4.50 -11.53 -22.48
C LYS A 225 4.72 -10.03 -22.27
N ALA A 226 3.71 -9.19 -22.53
CA ALA A 226 3.81 -7.73 -22.36
C ALA A 226 4.00 -7.35 -20.89
N TYR A 227 3.18 -7.91 -19.99
CA TYR A 227 3.31 -7.65 -18.55
C TYR A 227 4.59 -8.24 -17.95
N ARG A 228 5.04 -9.38 -18.47
CA ARG A 228 6.33 -9.93 -18.07
C ARG A 228 7.48 -8.98 -18.41
N GLU A 229 7.47 -8.36 -19.60
CA GLU A 229 8.46 -7.36 -20.01
C GLU A 229 8.45 -6.14 -19.09
N GLU A 230 7.27 -5.60 -18.79
CA GLU A 230 7.10 -4.46 -17.88
C GLU A 230 7.52 -4.79 -16.44
N ALA A 231 7.17 -5.97 -15.93
CA ALA A 231 7.55 -6.43 -14.62
C ALA A 231 9.07 -6.62 -14.51
N LEU A 232 9.70 -7.20 -15.53
CA LEU A 232 11.16 -7.31 -15.60
C LEU A 232 11.84 -5.93 -15.62
N LYS A 233 11.32 -4.97 -16.40
CA LYS A 233 11.81 -3.59 -16.42
C LYS A 233 11.68 -2.94 -15.04
N ALA A 234 10.52 -3.07 -14.39
CA ALA A 234 10.27 -2.54 -13.05
C ALA A 234 11.25 -3.12 -12.02
N GLY A 235 11.43 -4.44 -11.98
CA GLY A 235 12.34 -5.09 -11.04
C GLY A 235 13.82 -4.75 -11.31
N TRP A 236 14.27 -4.78 -12.56
CA TRP A 236 15.67 -4.49 -12.89
C TRP A 236 16.04 -3.02 -12.81
N GLU A 237 15.12 -2.07 -13.01
CA GLU A 237 15.45 -0.65 -12.99
C GLU A 237 15.06 0.02 -11.67
N ALA A 238 13.92 -0.34 -11.08
CA ALA A 238 13.37 0.38 -9.94
C ALA A 238 13.69 -0.28 -8.58
N SER A 239 13.83 -1.61 -8.50
CA SER A 239 14.18 -2.31 -7.26
C SER A 239 15.66 -2.13 -6.91
N LYS A 240 15.95 -2.20 -5.61
CA LYS A 240 17.31 -2.20 -5.06
C LYS A 240 17.89 -3.63 -5.12
N LYS A 241 19.11 -3.78 -5.60
CA LYS A 241 19.82 -5.06 -5.72
C LYS A 241 20.70 -5.20 -4.49
N GLN A 242 20.37 -6.15 -3.63
CA GLN A 242 21.12 -6.40 -2.41
C GLN A 242 22.05 -7.60 -2.57
N PHE A 243 23.28 -7.43 -2.10
CA PHE A 243 24.27 -8.48 -1.98
C PHE A 243 24.72 -8.57 -0.53
N ARG A 244 24.38 -9.69 0.13
CA ARG A 244 24.73 -9.95 1.53
C ARG A 244 26.04 -10.70 1.70
N TYR A 245 26.37 -11.50 0.69
CA TYR A 245 27.55 -12.37 0.67
C TYR A 245 28.50 -11.88 -0.43
N ALA A 246 29.80 -11.82 -0.10
CA ALA A 246 30.83 -11.46 -1.06
C ALA A 246 30.90 -12.46 -2.21
N THR A 247 30.76 -13.76 -1.91
CA THR A 247 30.68 -14.82 -2.92
C THR A 247 29.55 -14.59 -3.92
N THR A 248 28.33 -14.28 -3.44
CA THR A 248 27.18 -14.06 -4.33
C THR A 248 27.39 -12.84 -5.22
N PHE A 249 27.98 -11.77 -4.68
CA PHE A 249 28.33 -10.61 -5.49
C PHE A 249 29.34 -10.97 -6.59
N ILE A 250 30.43 -11.67 -6.23
CA ILE A 250 31.45 -12.13 -7.18
C ILE A 250 30.83 -13.03 -8.25
N GLU A 251 29.98 -13.98 -7.86
CA GLU A 251 29.31 -14.87 -8.81
C GLU A 251 28.43 -14.09 -9.80
N VAL A 252 27.68 -13.09 -9.32
CA VAL A 252 26.79 -12.29 -10.19
C VAL A 252 27.57 -11.39 -11.14
N ILE A 253 28.72 -10.83 -10.74
CA ILE A 253 29.56 -10.04 -11.66
C ILE A 253 30.29 -10.92 -12.67
N GLU A 254 30.60 -12.18 -12.33
CA GLU A 254 31.20 -13.17 -13.24
C GLU A 254 30.15 -13.83 -14.17
N SER A 255 28.86 -13.79 -13.81
CA SER A 255 27.75 -14.31 -14.62
C SER A 255 27.50 -13.50 -15.90
N ARG A 256 26.85 -14.14 -16.87
CA ARG A 256 26.34 -13.45 -18.07
C ARG A 256 25.14 -12.61 -17.71
N VAL A 257 25.12 -11.37 -18.18
CA VAL A 257 23.96 -10.47 -17.99
C VAL A 257 22.68 -11.04 -18.65
N GLY A 258 22.82 -11.75 -19.77
CA GLY A 258 21.71 -12.44 -20.44
C GLY A 258 20.55 -11.50 -20.78
N ALA A 259 19.32 -11.93 -20.51
CA ALA A 259 18.11 -11.13 -20.75
C ALA A 259 18.01 -9.85 -19.89
N ALA A 260 18.84 -9.69 -18.85
CA ALA A 260 18.86 -8.46 -18.07
C ALA A 260 19.58 -7.30 -18.79
N ALA A 261 20.33 -7.59 -19.86
CA ALA A 261 21.14 -6.59 -20.58
C ALA A 261 20.31 -5.49 -21.26
N LYS A 262 19.01 -5.73 -21.49
CA LYS A 262 18.07 -4.74 -22.01
C LYS A 262 17.56 -3.74 -20.95
N TYR A 263 17.98 -3.88 -19.70
CA TYR A 263 17.54 -3.03 -18.58
C TYR A 263 18.75 -2.41 -17.89
N ASN A 264 18.54 -1.29 -17.19
CA ASN A 264 19.58 -0.72 -16.32
C ASN A 264 19.69 -1.49 -14.99
N CYS A 265 20.22 -2.72 -15.05
CA CYS A 265 20.34 -3.62 -13.90
C CYS A 265 21.32 -3.13 -12.82
N LEU A 266 22.12 -2.09 -13.10
CA LEU A 266 23.11 -1.50 -12.17
C LEU A 266 22.61 -0.25 -11.42
N ALA A 267 21.39 0.24 -11.70
CA ALA A 267 20.93 1.55 -11.21
C ALA A 267 20.88 1.73 -9.67
N LYS A 268 20.74 0.65 -8.91
CA LYS A 268 20.51 0.68 -7.44
C LYS A 268 21.14 -0.53 -6.77
N ILE A 269 22.43 -0.48 -6.49
CA ILE A 269 23.17 -1.57 -5.82
C ILE A 269 23.39 -1.19 -4.36
N GLN A 270 23.09 -2.11 -3.45
CA GLN A 270 23.48 -2.04 -2.04
C GLN A 270 24.36 -3.25 -1.73
N LEU A 271 25.60 -2.97 -1.35
CA LEU A 271 26.55 -3.97 -0.86
C LEU A 271 26.46 -3.96 0.67
N ASP A 272 25.98 -5.06 1.24
CA ASP A 272 25.92 -5.28 2.69
C ASP A 272 26.67 -6.57 2.99
N LEU A 273 27.99 -6.55 2.80
CA LEU A 273 28.87 -7.71 2.93
C LEU A 273 29.18 -8.04 4.40
N SER A 274 28.21 -7.82 5.29
CA SER A 274 28.35 -8.03 6.73
C SER A 274 28.26 -9.50 7.13
N GLU A 275 27.64 -10.35 6.30
CA GLU A 275 27.54 -11.78 6.51
C GLU A 275 28.79 -12.48 5.95
N ARG A 276 29.48 -13.26 6.80
CA ARG A 276 30.57 -14.14 6.35
C ARG A 276 29.99 -15.38 5.70
N ASP A 277 30.58 -15.80 4.58
CA ASP A 277 30.26 -17.03 3.85
C ASP A 277 30.45 -18.31 4.70
#